data_AF-A0A968JH77-F1
#
_entry.id   AF-A0A968JH77-F1
#
_cell.length_a   1.000
_cell.length_b   1.000
_cell.length_c   1.000
_cell.angle_alpha   90.00
_cell.angle_beta   90.00
_cell.angle_gamma   90.00
#
_symmetry.space_group_name_H-M   'P 1'
#
loop_
_entity.id
_entity.type
_entity.pdbx_description
1 polymer ?
#
loop_
_entity_poly.entity_id
_entity_poly.type
_entity_poly.pdbx_seq_one_letter_code
_entity_poly.pdbx_strand_id
1 'polypeptide(L)'
;MEVAQSLHMHLAILEGQHIRNKNELLHAIAQEYAFPETPYPNWDGTQDWLSDISWLDYSGFLLLYTDIYYLFDEAPVDFAVLLDVLSDSTAYRAQRNIPFHVLLGPVVPEMARFIRTLRAAEHVQW
;
A
#
# COMPACT_ATOMS: atom_id res chain seq x y z
N MET A 1 12.28 11.39 -3.00
CA MET A 1 11.52 12.41 -3.77
C MET A 1 12.16 12.71 -5.11
N GLU A 2 13.45 13.09 -5.16
CA GLU A 2 14.17 13.38 -6.43
C GLU A 2 14.18 12.18 -7.40
N VAL A 3 14.33 10.95 -6.88
CA VAL A 3 14.27 9.71 -7.68
C VAL A 3 12.92 9.53 -8.37
N ALA A 4 11.80 9.67 -7.64
CA ALA A 4 10.46 9.50 -8.21
C ALA A 4 10.19 10.52 -9.33
N GLN A 5 10.58 11.78 -9.13
CA GLN A 5 10.46 12.82 -10.14
C GLN A 5 11.32 12.54 -11.37
N SER A 6 12.58 12.10 -11.17
CA SER A 6 13.47 11.76 -12.29
C SER A 6 12.99 10.58 -13.14
N LEU A 7 12.16 9.70 -12.56
CA LEU A 7 11.58 8.53 -13.22
C LEU A 7 10.12 8.75 -13.66
N HIS A 8 9.57 9.97 -13.51
CA HIS A 8 8.15 10.29 -13.76
C HIS A 8 7.22 9.29 -13.06
N MET A 9 7.50 8.99 -11.79
CA MET A 9 6.65 8.15 -10.95
C MET A 9 5.74 9.00 -10.07
N HIS A 10 4.49 8.56 -9.89
CA HIS A 10 3.61 9.13 -8.88
C HIS A 10 4.13 8.75 -7.50
N LEU A 11 4.33 9.74 -6.64
CA LEU A 11 4.73 9.53 -5.26
C LEU A 11 3.51 9.69 -4.34
N ALA A 12 3.11 8.59 -3.71
CA ALA A 12 2.08 8.57 -2.66
C ALA A 12 2.76 8.47 -1.29
N ILE A 13 2.39 9.34 -0.36
CA ILE A 13 2.96 9.34 1.01
C ILE A 13 1.82 9.12 2.01
N LEU A 14 1.92 8.04 2.78
CA LEU A 14 1.03 7.78 3.91
C LEU A 14 1.77 8.05 5.21
N GLU A 15 1.23 8.96 6.02
CA GLU A 15 1.70 9.25 7.37
C GLU A 15 0.89 8.43 8.39
N GLY A 16 1.46 7.34 8.89
CA GLY A 16 0.77 6.36 9.72
C GLY A 16 0.43 6.80 11.13
N GLN A 17 0.97 7.94 11.60
CA GLN A 17 0.68 8.49 12.93
C GLN A 17 -0.83 8.67 13.23
N HIS A 18 -1.65 8.80 12.19
CA HIS A 18 -3.10 8.98 12.29
C HIS A 18 -3.91 7.81 11.70
N ILE A 19 -3.28 6.69 11.34
CA ILE A 19 -3.93 5.55 10.72
C ILE A 19 -3.88 4.37 11.70
N ARG A 20 -5.03 4.07 12.31
CA ARG A 20 -5.19 3.02 13.33
C ARG A 20 -6.17 1.93 12.93
N ASN A 21 -6.96 2.15 11.88
CA ASN A 21 -7.94 1.19 11.41
C ASN A 21 -8.05 1.18 9.89
N LYS A 22 -8.73 0.15 9.38
CA LYS A 22 -9.04 -0.01 7.96
C LYS A 22 -9.59 1.25 7.30
N ASN A 23 -10.60 1.89 7.90
CA ASN A 23 -11.30 2.99 7.24
C ASN A 23 -10.38 4.20 7.04
N GLU A 24 -9.59 4.54 8.04
CA GLU A 24 -8.58 5.60 7.96
C GLU A 24 -7.53 5.29 6.88
N LEU A 25 -7.04 4.04 6.85
CA LEU A 25 -6.06 3.59 5.87
C LEU A 25 -6.59 3.68 4.44
N LEU A 26 -7.76 3.09 4.18
CA LEU A 26 -8.34 3.05 2.85
C LEU A 26 -8.71 4.44 2.35
N HIS A 27 -9.15 5.32 3.26
CA HIS A 27 -9.38 6.72 2.92
C HIS A 27 -8.08 7.43 2.56
N ALA A 28 -7.01 7.24 3.34
CA ALA A 28 -5.71 7.84 3.06
C ALA A 28 -5.14 7.37 1.71
N ILE A 29 -5.23 6.08 1.39
CA ILE A 29 -4.84 5.54 0.06
C ILE A 29 -5.66 6.20 -1.04
N ALA A 30 -6.99 6.26 -0.88
CA ALA A 30 -7.87 6.85 -1.89
C ALA A 30 -7.55 8.33 -2.15
N GLN A 31 -7.20 9.09 -1.11
CA GLN A 31 -6.78 10.49 -1.24
C GLN A 31 -5.45 10.60 -1.98
N GLU A 32 -4.42 9.85 -1.57
CA GLU A 32 -3.07 9.92 -2.18
C GLU A 32 -3.02 9.51 -3.65
N TYR A 33 -3.91 8.59 -4.06
CA TYR A 33 -4.02 8.16 -5.45
C TYR A 33 -5.15 8.84 -6.22
N ALA A 34 -5.86 9.79 -5.60
CA ALA A 34 -6.99 10.51 -6.19
C ALA A 34 -8.02 9.56 -6.84
N PHE A 35 -8.46 8.53 -6.10
CA PHE A 35 -9.43 7.56 -6.60
C PHE A 35 -10.71 8.27 -7.07
N PRO A 36 -11.31 7.86 -8.22
CA PRO A 36 -12.61 8.35 -8.64
C PRO A 36 -13.66 8.08 -7.55
N GLU A 37 -14.64 8.99 -7.39
CA GLU A 37 -15.59 9.04 -6.26
C GLU A 37 -15.87 7.69 -5.57
N THR A 38 -15.38 7.54 -4.33
CA THR A 38 -15.71 6.42 -3.45
C THR A 38 -16.25 6.94 -2.12
N PRO A 39 -17.57 6.86 -1.86
CA PRO A 39 -18.11 7.30 -0.57
C PRO A 39 -17.58 6.44 0.60
N TYR A 40 -17.17 5.19 0.34
CA TYR A 40 -16.57 4.26 1.31
C TYR A 40 -15.67 3.22 0.61
N PRO A 41 -14.34 3.42 0.56
CA PRO A 41 -13.44 2.41 0.01
C PRO A 41 -13.44 1.14 0.89
N ASN A 42 -13.46 -0.02 0.25
CA ASN A 42 -13.26 -1.34 0.87
C ASN A 42 -12.00 -2.00 0.28
N TRP A 43 -11.61 -3.17 0.79
CA TRP A 43 -10.39 -3.85 0.34
C TRP A 43 -10.44 -4.18 -1.16
N ASP A 44 -11.53 -4.81 -1.62
CA ASP A 44 -11.70 -5.20 -3.02
C ASP A 44 -11.61 -3.99 -3.97
N GLY A 45 -12.36 -2.92 -3.68
CA GLY A 45 -12.33 -1.71 -4.49
C GLY A 45 -10.98 -1.00 -4.44
N THR A 46 -10.27 -1.06 -3.32
CA THR A 46 -8.90 -0.51 -3.24
C THR A 46 -7.94 -1.32 -4.10
N GLN A 47 -8.05 -2.64 -4.09
CA GLN A 47 -7.23 -3.52 -4.94
C GLN A 47 -7.53 -3.30 -6.43
N ASP A 48 -8.80 -3.16 -6.80
CA ASP A 48 -9.22 -2.83 -8.16
C ASP A 48 -8.62 -1.50 -8.62
N TRP A 49 -8.73 -0.46 -7.80
CA TRP A 49 -8.17 0.85 -8.11
C TRP A 49 -6.65 0.86 -8.13
N LEU A 50 -5.97 0.15 -7.23
CA LEU A 50 -4.51 0.03 -7.29
C LEU A 50 -4.05 -0.74 -8.53
N SER A 51 -4.87 -1.65 -9.05
CA SER A 51 -4.60 -2.40 -10.28
C SER A 51 -4.82 -1.56 -11.54
N ASP A 52 -5.77 -0.62 -11.51
CA ASP A 52 -6.06 0.33 -12.59
C ASP A 52 -6.04 1.77 -12.07
N ILE A 53 -4.87 2.42 -12.19
CA ILE A 53 -4.65 3.83 -11.82
C ILE A 53 -4.48 4.66 -13.09
N SER A 54 -5.25 4.34 -14.13
CA SER A 54 -5.09 4.94 -15.46
C SER A 54 -5.40 6.44 -15.52
N TRP A 55 -6.05 7.01 -14.51
CA TRP A 55 -6.29 8.46 -14.42
C TRP A 55 -5.05 9.27 -14.00
N LEU A 56 -3.99 8.63 -13.48
CA LEU A 56 -2.73 9.31 -13.19
C LEU A 56 -1.75 9.13 -14.35
N ASP A 57 -1.35 10.23 -14.99
CA ASP A 57 -0.41 10.23 -16.12
C ASP A 57 1.05 10.11 -15.64
N TYR A 58 1.41 8.93 -15.15
CA TYR A 58 2.76 8.61 -14.67
C TYR A 58 3.28 7.28 -15.22
N SER A 59 4.61 7.16 -15.26
CA SER A 59 5.31 5.96 -15.74
C SER A 59 5.32 4.82 -14.72
N GLY A 60 4.90 5.06 -13.48
CA GLY A 60 4.88 4.09 -12.39
C GLY A 60 4.54 4.74 -11.05
N PHE A 61 4.65 3.98 -9.97
CA PHE A 61 4.20 4.39 -8.64
C PHE A 61 5.25 4.07 -7.58
N LEU A 62 5.39 4.97 -6.61
CA LEU A 62 6.14 4.77 -5.38
C LEU A 62 5.24 5.11 -4.19
N LEU A 63 4.88 4.11 -3.40
CA LEU A 63 4.20 4.27 -2.13
C LEU A 63 5.23 4.32 -1.00
N LEU A 64 5.24 5.40 -0.23
CA LEU A 64 5.98 5.50 1.02
C LEU A 64 4.97 5.52 2.18
N TYR A 65 4.92 4.46 2.97
CA TYR A 65 4.09 4.40 4.18
C TYR A 65 4.99 4.44 5.42
N THR A 66 4.92 5.57 6.12
CA THR A 66 5.68 5.85 7.35
C THR A 66 4.85 5.57 8.60
N ASP A 67 5.50 5.38 9.76
CA ASP A 67 4.85 5.18 11.06
C ASP A 67 3.80 4.05 11.06
N ILE A 68 4.10 2.99 10.31
CA ILE A 68 3.22 1.82 10.09
C ILE A 68 2.88 1.04 11.37
N TYR A 69 3.59 1.31 12.47
CA TYR A 69 3.38 0.67 13.76
C TYR A 69 1.97 0.89 14.30
N TYR A 70 1.37 2.07 14.11
CA TYR A 70 0.05 2.39 14.66
C TYR A 70 -1.05 1.48 14.12
N LEU A 71 -1.06 1.24 12.81
CA LEU A 71 -2.00 0.30 12.20
C LEU A 71 -1.70 -1.14 12.63
N PHE A 72 -0.43 -1.52 12.70
CA PHE A 72 -0.04 -2.86 13.14
C PHE A 72 -0.46 -3.18 14.58
N ASP A 73 -0.31 -2.21 15.49
CA ASP A 73 -0.62 -2.37 16.91
C ASP A 73 -2.14 -2.45 17.15
N GLU A 74 -2.90 -1.56 16.50
CA GLU A 74 -4.35 -1.43 16.72
C GLU A 74 -5.18 -2.40 15.86
N ALA A 75 -4.70 -2.71 14.64
CA ALA A 75 -5.44 -3.52 13.66
C ALA A 75 -4.50 -4.47 12.87
N PRO A 76 -3.86 -5.46 13.54
CA PRO A 76 -2.87 -6.35 12.92
C PRO A 76 -3.45 -7.20 11.78
N VAL A 77 -4.75 -7.52 11.81
CA VAL A 77 -5.43 -8.24 10.72
C VAL A 77 -5.56 -7.34 9.50
N ASP A 78 -5.98 -6.09 9.67
CA ASP A 78 -6.05 -5.12 8.56
C ASP A 78 -4.65 -4.80 8.01
N PHE A 79 -3.63 -4.77 8.87
CA PHE A 79 -2.23 -4.66 8.43
C PHE A 79 -1.81 -5.86 7.56
N ALA A 80 -2.18 -7.09 7.91
CA ALA A 80 -1.92 -8.26 7.07
C ALA A 80 -2.62 -8.15 5.71
N VAL A 81 -3.91 -7.79 5.70
CA VAL A 81 -4.68 -7.62 4.46
C VAL A 81 -4.09 -6.52 3.59
N LEU A 82 -3.60 -5.42 4.17
CA LEU A 82 -2.88 -4.39 3.41
C LEU A 82 -1.65 -4.97 2.69
N LEU A 83 -0.86 -5.82 3.38
CA LEU A 83 0.28 -6.48 2.75
C LEU A 83 -0.18 -7.38 1.60
N ASP A 84 -1.28 -8.11 1.73
CA ASP A 84 -1.79 -8.94 0.64
C ASP A 84 -2.23 -8.09 -0.57
N VAL A 85 -3.03 -7.04 -0.33
CA VAL A 85 -3.52 -6.14 -1.39
C VAL A 85 -2.37 -5.48 -2.15
N LEU A 86 -1.36 -4.97 -1.43
CA LEU A 86 -0.19 -4.37 -2.07
C LEU A 86 0.62 -5.44 -2.83
N SER A 87 0.69 -6.68 -2.33
CA SER A 87 1.41 -7.79 -2.97
C SER A 87 0.79 -8.10 -4.32
N ASP A 88 -0.52 -8.30 -4.33
CA ASP A 88 -1.27 -8.58 -5.54
C ASP A 88 -1.20 -7.42 -6.53
N SER A 89 -1.33 -6.19 -6.05
CA SER A 89 -1.30 -4.99 -6.89
C SER A 89 0.06 -4.80 -7.57
N THR A 90 1.16 -5.00 -6.82
CA THR A 90 2.51 -4.92 -7.40
C THR A 90 2.78 -6.04 -8.40
N ALA A 91 2.36 -7.28 -8.10
CA ALA A 91 2.48 -8.42 -9.01
C ALA A 91 1.66 -8.23 -10.30
N TYR A 92 0.42 -7.77 -10.19
CA TYR A 92 -0.47 -7.49 -11.32
C TYR A 92 0.12 -6.44 -12.27
N ARG A 93 0.75 -5.39 -11.72
CA ARG A 93 1.39 -4.33 -12.50
C ARG A 93 2.72 -4.75 -13.09
N ALA A 94 3.51 -5.56 -12.38
CA ALA A 94 4.75 -6.12 -12.91
C ALA A 94 4.49 -6.93 -14.20
N GLN A 95 3.40 -7.71 -14.25
CA GLN A 95 2.98 -8.44 -15.46
C GLN A 95 2.69 -7.53 -16.68
N ARG A 96 2.44 -6.23 -16.44
CA ARG A 96 2.16 -5.21 -17.46
C ARG A 96 3.35 -4.27 -17.71
N ASN A 97 4.51 -4.55 -17.12
CA ASN A 97 5.70 -3.69 -17.15
C ASN A 97 5.46 -2.27 -16.59
N ILE A 98 4.56 -2.14 -15.62
CA ILE A 98 4.34 -0.86 -14.91
C ILE A 98 4.99 -0.98 -13.53
N PRO A 99 6.02 -0.18 -13.21
CA PRO A 99 6.64 -0.17 -11.89
C PRO A 99 5.65 0.23 -10.80
N PHE A 100 5.56 -0.57 -9.74
CA PHE A 100 4.90 -0.21 -8.50
C PHE A 100 5.79 -0.62 -7.33
N HIS A 101 6.42 0.37 -6.71
CA HIS A 101 7.32 0.20 -5.58
C HIS A 101 6.62 0.57 -4.27
N VAL A 102 6.81 -0.25 -3.24
CA VAL A 102 6.25 -0.04 -1.90
C VAL A 102 7.38 -0.02 -0.89
N LEU A 103 7.43 1.04 -0.08
CA LEU A 103 8.35 1.20 1.03
C LEU A 103 7.56 1.37 2.32
N LEU A 104 7.69 0.39 3.23
CA LEU A 104 7.02 0.38 4.53
C LEU A 104 8.06 0.50 5.64
N GLY A 105 7.88 1.44 6.57
CA GLY A 105 8.73 1.48 7.75
C GLY A 105 8.53 2.67 8.69
N PRO A 106 9.29 2.75 9.78
CA PRO A 106 10.26 1.74 10.23
C PRO A 106 9.57 0.43 10.65
N VAL A 107 10.26 -0.70 10.47
CA VAL A 107 9.77 -2.02 10.89
C VAL A 107 10.41 -2.38 12.23
N VAL A 108 9.61 -2.52 13.27
CA VAL A 108 10.08 -2.97 14.59
C VAL A 108 10.23 -4.51 14.64
N PRO A 109 11.00 -5.08 15.58
CA PRO A 109 11.27 -6.53 15.62
C PRO A 109 10.03 -7.42 15.66
N GLU A 110 8.98 -6.98 16.35
CA GLU A 110 7.69 -7.67 16.48
C GLU A 110 6.99 -7.76 15.12
N MET A 111 6.93 -6.63 14.40
CA MET A 111 6.40 -6.57 13.03
C MET A 111 7.20 -7.46 12.08
N ALA A 112 8.54 -7.42 12.18
CA ALA A 112 9.39 -8.27 11.35
C ALA A 112 9.11 -9.77 11.59
N ARG A 113 8.83 -10.15 12.84
CA ARG A 113 8.43 -11.53 13.17
C ARG A 113 7.06 -11.87 12.59
N PHE A 114 6.09 -10.98 12.75
CA PHE A 114 4.75 -11.12 12.19
C PHE A 114 4.78 -11.33 10.67
N ILE A 115 5.47 -10.44 9.94
CA ILE A 115 5.62 -10.53 8.48
C ILE A 115 6.28 -11.85 8.07
N ARG A 116 7.31 -12.31 8.80
CA ARG A 116 7.93 -13.62 8.52
C ARG A 116 6.97 -14.78 8.72
N THR A 117 6.14 -14.72 9.76
CA THR A 117 5.11 -15.75 10.01
C THR A 117 4.08 -15.78 8.90
N LEU A 118 3.61 -14.62 8.44
CA LEU A 118 2.66 -14.54 7.32
C LEU A 118 3.24 -15.15 6.03
N ARG A 119 4.51 -14.86 5.71
CA ARG A 119 5.20 -15.47 4.56
C ARG A 119 5.32 -16.99 4.69
N ALA A 120 5.66 -17.48 5.87
CA ALA A 120 5.80 -18.92 6.12
C ALA A 120 4.48 -19.69 6.01
N ALA A 121 3.35 -19.01 6.23
CA ALA A 121 2.01 -19.57 6.13
C ALA A 121 1.43 -19.50 4.70
N GLU A 122 2.23 -19.12 3.69
CA GLU A 122 1.82 -18.88 2.30
C GLU A 122 0.70 -17.83 2.13
N HIS A 123 0.39 -17.07 3.18
CA HIS A 123 -0.64 -16.03 3.10
C HIS A 123 -0.18 -14.81 2.30
N VAL A 124 1.12 -14.56 2.20
CA VAL A 124 1.68 -13.38 1.51
C VAL A 124 2.91 -13.75 0.69
N GLN A 125 2.90 -13.51 -0.63
CA GLN A 125 4.04 -13.77 -1.54
C GLN A 125 4.72 -12.46 -2.01
N TRP A 126 5.70 -12.00 -1.23
CA TRP A 126 6.67 -10.96 -1.62
C TRP A 126 8.08 -11.53 -1.74
#